data_AF-A0A842TBR1-F1
#
_entry.id   AF-A0A842TBR1-F1
#
_cell.length_a   1.000
_cell.length_b   1.000
_cell.length_c   1.000
_cell.angle_alpha   90.00
_cell.angle_beta   90.00
_cell.angle_gamma   90.00
#
_symmetry.space_group_name_H-M   'P 1'
#
loop_
_entity.id
_entity.type
_entity.pdbx_description
1 polymer ?
#
loop_
_entity_poly.entity_id
_entity_poly.type
_entity_poly.pdbx_seq_one_letter_code
_entity_poly.pdbx_strand_id
1 'polypeptide(L)'
;MAVKVAFMQLSDCWGCHQSLLNAHLGLLDVLPALEFVYWPAVVDFKHDSLKARQDGEVLVGFIEGSIRTNEDYENVKLMRQKCQLIISFGSCACYGNVHGLGNEWKKPELVQRKFHDAESITDDDPKEPTEHVPGFRDYLVVVDDVIDVDAYISGCPPKPEQIVSAVQFLLGQKDFPNEEYSFCTQCPLNEQGCILDAGTLCFGPITSVGCSLKCPGNDGDPCVGCFGPSKTAHVRADKLIDKTKDLSNISSGEKKAMYEFLSLYLNVPLMAGFDLSADILKQIKNKGEAETPLTQLNDKAKEVATNVLAYLKDNPDFHEISNVCDTCPRIIGSDSTMTEVKRDYEGLPNQEDCFIEQGYICMGPVTRAGCGGLCIKVNAPCTGCYGQTEWVDDQASRFADAAIKGFNVNLSKEELLAQVKDHIGTFEKFTLAKNKKFTEEVHK
;
A
#
# COMPACT_ATOMS: atom_id res chain seq x y z
N MET A 1 -3.02 -21.55 -18.66
CA MET A 1 -3.75 -20.66 -19.60
C MET A 1 -3.56 -19.24 -19.11
N ALA A 2 -3.39 -18.27 -20.01
CA ALA A 2 -3.26 -16.87 -19.61
C ALA A 2 -4.55 -16.39 -18.92
N VAL A 3 -4.39 -15.56 -17.88
CA VAL A 3 -5.48 -15.02 -17.09
C VAL A 3 -6.02 -13.76 -17.77
N LYS A 4 -7.32 -13.74 -18.07
CA LYS A 4 -7.98 -12.56 -18.64
C LYS A 4 -8.05 -11.44 -17.61
N VAL A 5 -7.48 -10.29 -17.94
CA VAL A 5 -7.47 -9.09 -17.10
C VAL A 5 -7.95 -7.86 -17.85
N ALA A 6 -8.69 -7.01 -17.15
CA ALA A 6 -9.16 -5.72 -17.65
C ALA A 6 -8.63 -4.58 -16.77
N PHE A 7 -8.20 -3.50 -17.39
CA PHE A 7 -7.77 -2.27 -16.75
C PHE A 7 -8.70 -1.14 -17.20
N MET A 8 -9.42 -0.57 -16.26
CA MET A 8 -10.32 0.56 -16.45
C MET A 8 -9.72 1.81 -15.83
N GLN A 9 -9.77 2.90 -16.59
CA GLN A 9 -9.42 4.23 -16.15
C GLN A 9 -10.72 5.02 -15.95
N LEU A 10 -10.92 5.57 -14.75
CA LEU A 10 -12.02 6.50 -14.45
C LEU A 10 -11.45 7.93 -14.39
N SER A 11 -11.95 8.78 -13.49
CA SER A 11 -11.37 10.09 -13.24
C SER A 11 -10.08 9.96 -12.42
N ASP A 12 -8.94 10.07 -13.09
CA ASP A 12 -7.60 9.97 -12.52
C ASP A 12 -6.51 10.75 -13.30
N CYS A 13 -5.25 10.49 -12.96
CA CYS A 13 -4.05 11.03 -13.60
C CYS A 13 -3.21 9.98 -14.34
N TRP A 14 -3.70 8.74 -14.48
CA TRP A 14 -3.01 7.58 -15.05
C TRP A 14 -1.73 7.14 -14.32
N GLY A 15 -1.49 7.68 -13.12
CA GLY A 15 -0.28 7.42 -12.35
C GLY A 15 -0.13 5.97 -11.92
N CYS A 16 -1.22 5.24 -11.68
CA CYS A 16 -1.15 3.85 -11.23
C CYS A 16 -0.75 2.93 -12.38
N HIS A 17 -1.35 3.12 -13.56
CA HIS A 17 -0.90 2.45 -14.79
C HIS A 17 0.57 2.75 -15.12
N GLN A 18 1.02 4.01 -15.01
CA GLN A 18 2.45 4.32 -15.20
C GLN A 18 3.33 3.61 -14.17
N SER A 19 2.90 3.48 -12.91
CA SER A 19 3.65 2.76 -11.89
C SER A 19 3.78 1.27 -12.20
N LEU A 20 2.73 0.63 -12.74
CA LEU A 20 2.82 -0.74 -13.26
C LEU A 20 3.90 -0.83 -14.36
N LEU A 21 3.91 0.09 -15.32
CA LEU A 21 4.90 0.11 -16.40
C LEU A 21 6.34 0.41 -15.91
N ASN A 22 6.49 1.10 -14.78
CA ASN A 22 7.77 1.34 -14.14
C ASN A 22 8.40 0.08 -13.52
N ALA A 23 7.69 -1.06 -13.49
CA ALA A 23 8.32 -2.34 -13.20
C ALA A 23 9.28 -2.80 -14.32
N HIS A 24 9.24 -2.16 -15.50
CA HIS A 24 10.19 -2.37 -16.59
C HIS A 24 10.36 -3.86 -16.95
N LEU A 25 11.59 -4.39 -16.83
CA LEU A 25 11.90 -5.79 -17.10
C LEU A 25 11.24 -6.77 -16.11
N GLY A 26 10.83 -6.29 -14.92
CA GLY A 26 10.09 -7.08 -13.94
C GLY A 26 8.70 -7.53 -14.44
N LEU A 27 8.19 -6.92 -15.51
CA LEU A 27 6.95 -7.36 -16.17
C LEU A 27 7.15 -8.57 -17.07
N LEU A 28 8.38 -8.88 -17.52
CA LEU A 28 8.63 -9.95 -18.50
C LEU A 28 8.17 -11.33 -18.01
N ASP A 29 8.26 -11.57 -16.71
CA ASP A 29 7.85 -12.84 -16.10
C ASP A 29 6.32 -12.94 -15.90
N VAL A 30 5.62 -11.80 -15.96
CA VAL A 30 4.20 -11.69 -15.58
C VAL A 30 3.30 -11.51 -16.81
N LEU A 31 3.73 -10.70 -17.78
CA LEU A 31 2.95 -10.41 -18.99
C LEU A 31 2.54 -11.67 -19.77
N PRO A 32 3.39 -12.71 -19.93
CA PRO A 32 2.99 -13.93 -20.66
C PRO A 32 1.86 -14.71 -19.98
N ALA A 33 1.67 -14.51 -18.68
CA ALA A 33 0.62 -15.15 -17.90
C ALA A 33 -0.70 -14.36 -17.96
N LEU A 34 -0.73 -13.17 -18.57
CA LEU A 34 -1.90 -12.28 -18.64
C LEU A 34 -2.40 -12.13 -20.07
N GLU A 35 -3.72 -12.18 -20.22
CA GLU A 35 -4.42 -11.79 -21.44
C GLU A 35 -5.14 -10.46 -21.16
N PHE A 36 -4.59 -9.35 -21.68
CA PHE A 36 -5.21 -8.03 -21.54
C PHE A 36 -6.39 -7.91 -22.50
N VAL A 37 -7.60 -8.03 -21.94
CA VAL A 37 -8.84 -8.03 -22.71
C VAL A 37 -9.47 -6.65 -22.86
N TYR A 38 -9.02 -5.70 -22.03
CA TYR A 38 -9.37 -4.28 -22.07
C TYR A 38 -8.31 -3.49 -21.32
N TRP A 39 -7.63 -2.56 -21.99
CA TRP A 39 -6.70 -1.60 -21.39
C TRP A 39 -6.49 -0.46 -22.41
N PRO A 40 -7.36 0.55 -22.43
CA PRO A 40 -7.48 1.48 -23.58
C PRO A 40 -6.20 2.20 -24.00
N ALA A 41 -5.26 2.41 -23.05
CA ALA A 41 -3.99 3.06 -23.30
C ALA A 41 -2.91 2.14 -23.90
N VAL A 42 -3.07 0.82 -23.80
CA VAL A 42 -2.02 -0.17 -24.14
C VAL A 42 -2.45 -1.13 -25.24
N VAL A 43 -3.74 -1.50 -25.29
CA VAL A 43 -4.29 -2.40 -26.31
C VAL A 43 -5.42 -1.73 -27.08
N ASP A 44 -5.64 -2.15 -28.33
CA ASP A 44 -6.61 -1.51 -29.22
C ASP A 44 -8.09 -1.82 -28.92
N PHE A 45 -8.36 -2.69 -27.93
CA PHE A 45 -9.71 -3.02 -27.47
C PHE A 45 -10.43 -1.77 -26.94
N LYS A 46 -11.52 -1.39 -27.63
CA LYS A 46 -12.34 -0.21 -27.31
C LYS A 46 -13.47 -0.55 -26.33
N HIS A 47 -14.17 0.47 -25.84
CA HIS A 47 -15.25 0.31 -24.87
C HIS A 47 -16.30 -0.74 -25.27
N ASP A 48 -16.71 -0.76 -26.54
CA ASP A 48 -17.68 -1.74 -27.05
C ASP A 48 -17.17 -3.18 -27.00
N SER A 49 -15.85 -3.39 -27.06
CA SER A 49 -15.27 -4.72 -26.92
C SER A 49 -15.38 -5.26 -25.50
N LEU A 50 -15.37 -4.39 -24.47
CA LEU A 50 -15.65 -4.79 -23.09
C LEU A 50 -17.14 -5.06 -22.89
N LYS A 51 -18.02 -4.21 -23.45
CA LYS A 51 -19.48 -4.39 -23.39
C LYS A 51 -19.93 -5.72 -24.00
N ALA A 52 -19.36 -6.10 -25.14
CA ALA A 52 -19.72 -7.30 -25.89
C ALA A 52 -19.29 -8.62 -25.21
N ARG A 53 -18.42 -8.57 -24.20
CA ARG A 53 -17.98 -9.76 -23.45
C ARG A 53 -19.11 -10.34 -22.60
N GLN A 54 -19.02 -11.62 -22.31
CA GLN A 54 -19.96 -12.27 -21.41
C GLN A 54 -19.75 -11.76 -19.97
N ASP A 55 -20.81 -11.80 -19.17
CA ASP A 55 -20.74 -11.41 -17.77
C ASP A 55 -19.84 -12.40 -17.00
N GLY A 56 -18.96 -11.89 -16.16
CA GLY A 56 -17.94 -12.70 -15.47
C GLY A 56 -16.91 -13.38 -16.37
N GLU A 57 -16.78 -13.01 -17.66
CA GLU A 57 -15.79 -13.60 -18.57
C GLU A 57 -14.34 -13.23 -18.19
N VAL A 58 -14.15 -12.07 -17.58
CA VAL A 58 -12.83 -11.55 -17.17
C VAL A 58 -12.56 -11.99 -15.74
N LEU A 59 -11.37 -12.54 -15.46
CA LEU A 59 -11.07 -12.99 -14.09
C LEU A 59 -10.90 -11.80 -13.14
N VAL A 60 -10.07 -10.82 -13.54
CA VAL A 60 -9.73 -9.69 -12.68
C VAL A 60 -9.87 -8.36 -13.44
N GLY A 61 -10.60 -7.44 -12.85
CA GLY A 61 -10.69 -6.04 -13.27
C GLY A 61 -9.96 -5.12 -12.31
N PHE A 62 -8.99 -4.37 -12.80
CA PHE A 62 -8.32 -3.28 -12.09
C PHE A 62 -9.01 -1.97 -12.45
N ILE A 63 -9.43 -1.20 -11.45
CA ILE A 63 -10.08 0.09 -11.64
C ILE A 63 -9.19 1.17 -11.04
N GLU A 64 -8.56 1.99 -11.89
CA GLU A 64 -7.91 3.24 -11.46
C GLU A 64 -8.92 4.38 -11.47
N GLY A 65 -8.77 5.30 -10.53
CA GLY A 65 -9.55 6.53 -10.49
C GLY A 65 -10.81 6.47 -9.65
N SER A 66 -11.32 7.65 -9.35
CA SER A 66 -12.57 7.82 -8.62
C SER A 66 -13.73 8.07 -9.58
N ILE A 67 -14.95 8.19 -9.04
CA ILE A 67 -16.16 8.41 -9.82
C ILE A 67 -16.54 9.88 -9.73
N ARG A 68 -16.27 10.65 -10.79
CA ARG A 68 -16.59 12.09 -10.88
C ARG A 68 -17.62 12.38 -11.96
N THR A 69 -17.66 11.59 -13.02
CA THR A 69 -18.58 11.76 -14.15
C THR A 69 -19.65 10.67 -14.19
N ASN A 70 -20.71 10.90 -14.99
CA ASN A 70 -21.73 9.88 -15.24
C ASN A 70 -21.15 8.68 -15.99
N GLU A 71 -20.17 8.89 -16.86
CA GLU A 71 -19.50 7.80 -17.57
C GLU A 71 -18.65 6.95 -16.61
N ASP A 72 -17.98 7.55 -15.62
CA ASP A 72 -17.26 6.79 -14.59
C ASP A 72 -18.21 5.83 -13.84
N TYR A 73 -19.42 6.32 -13.52
CA TYR A 73 -20.44 5.56 -12.80
C TYR A 73 -20.99 4.38 -13.62
N GLU A 74 -21.14 4.54 -14.93
CA GLU A 74 -21.53 3.43 -15.80
C GLU A 74 -20.36 2.45 -16.01
N ASN A 75 -19.13 2.96 -16.16
CA ASN A 75 -17.94 2.16 -16.38
C ASN A 75 -17.57 1.28 -15.18
N VAL A 76 -17.71 1.80 -13.96
CA VAL A 76 -17.46 1.02 -12.74
C VAL A 76 -18.43 -0.17 -12.63
N LYS A 77 -19.71 0.03 -12.97
CA LYS A 77 -20.73 -1.03 -12.99
C LYS A 77 -20.47 -2.03 -14.11
N LEU A 78 -20.09 -1.56 -15.30
CA LEU A 78 -19.71 -2.42 -16.40
C LEU A 78 -18.53 -3.32 -16.01
N MET A 79 -17.49 -2.77 -15.37
CA MET A 79 -16.37 -3.55 -14.87
C MET A 79 -16.82 -4.62 -13.89
N ARG A 80 -17.65 -4.27 -12.89
CA ARG A 80 -18.20 -5.23 -11.91
C ARG A 80 -19.01 -6.35 -12.57
N GLN A 81 -19.76 -6.04 -13.63
CA GLN A 81 -20.55 -7.02 -14.39
C GLN A 81 -19.65 -7.98 -15.19
N LYS A 82 -18.59 -7.48 -15.81
CA LYS A 82 -17.73 -8.28 -16.70
C LYS A 82 -16.62 -9.03 -15.96
N CYS A 83 -16.25 -8.60 -14.76
CA CYS A 83 -15.15 -9.18 -13.99
C CYS A 83 -15.63 -10.01 -12.80
N GLN A 84 -14.98 -11.15 -12.56
CA GLN A 84 -15.22 -11.99 -11.38
C GLN A 84 -14.63 -11.35 -10.11
N LEU A 85 -13.47 -10.70 -10.23
CA LEU A 85 -12.80 -9.96 -9.16
C LEU A 85 -12.59 -8.51 -9.56
N ILE A 86 -12.79 -7.59 -8.62
CA ILE A 86 -12.50 -6.16 -8.76
C ILE A 86 -11.43 -5.74 -7.77
N ILE A 87 -10.41 -5.05 -8.30
CA ILE A 87 -9.35 -4.44 -7.55
C ILE A 87 -9.42 -2.92 -7.70
N SER A 88 -9.65 -2.22 -6.59
CA SER A 88 -9.48 -0.78 -6.53
C SER A 88 -8.00 -0.46 -6.62
N PHE A 89 -7.56 0.05 -7.77
CA PHE A 89 -6.16 0.21 -8.11
C PHE A 89 -5.74 1.67 -7.93
N GLY A 90 -5.03 1.93 -6.83
CA GLY A 90 -4.56 3.24 -6.45
C GLY A 90 -5.48 3.97 -5.48
N SER A 91 -4.89 5.00 -4.87
CA SER A 91 -5.51 5.87 -3.88
C SER A 91 -6.82 6.52 -4.34
N CYS A 92 -6.89 6.93 -5.62
CA CYS A 92 -8.09 7.53 -6.19
C CYS A 92 -9.29 6.57 -6.10
N ALA A 93 -9.08 5.32 -6.51
CA ALA A 93 -10.12 4.30 -6.48
C ALA A 93 -10.50 3.88 -5.06
N CYS A 94 -9.49 3.80 -4.17
CA CYS A 94 -9.70 3.37 -2.78
C CYS A 94 -10.38 4.44 -1.91
N TYR A 95 -10.04 5.71 -2.07
CA TYR A 95 -10.44 6.76 -1.13
C TYR A 95 -10.53 8.19 -1.73
N GLY A 96 -10.44 8.34 -3.05
CA GLY A 96 -10.77 9.58 -3.77
C GLY A 96 -9.58 10.47 -4.11
N ASN A 97 -8.55 10.51 -3.24
CA ASN A 97 -7.29 11.22 -3.49
C ASN A 97 -7.47 12.76 -3.65
N VAL A 98 -6.46 13.46 -4.18
CA VAL A 98 -6.37 14.93 -4.22
C VAL A 98 -7.59 15.60 -4.86
N HIS A 99 -8.12 15.06 -5.95
CA HIS A 99 -9.30 15.66 -6.60
C HIS A 99 -10.60 15.40 -5.84
N GLY A 100 -10.58 14.53 -4.82
CA GLY A 100 -11.63 14.41 -3.81
C GLY A 100 -11.83 15.68 -2.98
N LEU A 101 -10.83 16.56 -2.88
CA LEU A 101 -10.97 17.90 -2.29
C LEU A 101 -12.03 18.75 -3.01
N GLY A 102 -12.37 18.42 -4.26
CA GLY A 102 -13.50 19.04 -4.96
C GLY A 102 -14.82 18.93 -4.20
N ASN A 103 -14.98 17.96 -3.29
CA ASN A 103 -16.18 17.81 -2.48
C ASN A 103 -16.39 18.94 -1.45
N GLU A 104 -15.41 19.83 -1.23
CA GLU A 104 -15.58 21.05 -0.43
C GLU A 104 -16.55 22.06 -1.10
N TRP A 105 -16.78 21.94 -2.40
CA TRP A 105 -17.64 22.84 -3.17
C TRP A 105 -18.79 22.09 -3.84
N LYS A 106 -19.92 22.78 -4.05
CA LYS A 106 -21.03 22.23 -4.84
C LYS A 106 -20.65 22.22 -6.33
N LYS A 107 -21.14 21.23 -7.08
CA LYS A 107 -20.90 21.10 -8.53
C LYS A 107 -21.03 22.42 -9.31
N PRO A 108 -22.09 23.26 -9.13
CA PRO A 108 -22.21 24.51 -9.87
C PRO A 108 -21.05 25.48 -9.64
N GLU A 109 -20.50 25.52 -8.42
CA GLU A 109 -19.35 26.39 -8.09
C GLU A 109 -18.08 25.93 -8.80
N LEU A 110 -17.84 24.61 -8.85
CA LEU A 110 -16.71 24.02 -9.57
C LEU A 110 -16.81 24.28 -11.07
N VAL A 111 -18.00 24.09 -11.65
CA VAL A 111 -18.27 24.35 -13.07
C VAL A 111 -18.07 25.83 -13.38
N GLN A 112 -18.63 26.73 -12.56
CA GLN A 112 -18.46 28.17 -12.68
C GLN A 112 -16.97 28.55 -12.64
N ARG A 113 -16.22 28.06 -11.64
CA ARG A 113 -14.79 28.36 -11.49
C ARG A 113 -13.97 27.89 -12.69
N LYS A 114 -14.29 26.72 -13.26
CA LYS A 114 -13.50 26.08 -14.32
C LYS A 114 -13.82 26.64 -15.71
N PHE A 115 -15.09 26.87 -16.00
CA PHE A 115 -15.56 27.17 -17.36
C PHE A 115 -16.01 28.61 -17.57
N HIS A 116 -16.10 29.43 -16.51
CA HIS A 116 -16.54 30.82 -16.62
C HIS A 116 -15.55 31.81 -15.99
N ASP A 117 -15.09 31.55 -14.77
CA ASP A 117 -14.35 32.55 -13.98
C ASP A 117 -12.82 32.44 -14.12
N ALA A 118 -12.31 31.41 -14.81
CA ALA A 118 -10.88 31.25 -14.98
C ALA A 118 -10.27 32.39 -15.78
N GLU A 119 -9.21 32.98 -15.24
CA GLU A 119 -8.58 34.20 -15.73
C GLU A 119 -8.00 34.04 -17.15
N SER A 120 -7.76 32.80 -17.56
CA SER A 120 -7.29 32.43 -18.90
C SER A 120 -8.41 32.32 -19.94
N ILE A 121 -9.68 32.42 -19.55
CA ILE A 121 -10.82 32.34 -20.46
C ILE A 121 -10.94 33.67 -21.19
N THR A 122 -10.92 33.61 -22.52
CA THR A 122 -11.00 34.77 -23.40
C THR A 122 -12.27 34.79 -24.24
N ASP A 123 -13.15 33.82 -24.06
CA ASP A 123 -14.42 33.73 -24.80
C ASP A 123 -15.37 34.84 -24.33
N ASP A 124 -16.05 35.50 -25.28
CA ASP A 124 -17.02 36.56 -24.99
C ASP A 124 -18.27 36.02 -24.26
N ASP A 125 -18.60 34.74 -24.43
CA ASP A 125 -19.74 34.04 -23.84
C ASP A 125 -19.31 32.62 -23.41
N PRO A 126 -18.56 32.51 -22.28
CA PRO A 126 -17.99 31.25 -21.83
C PRO A 126 -19.08 30.28 -21.33
N LYS A 127 -18.93 28.99 -21.64
CA LYS A 127 -19.93 27.95 -21.35
C LYS A 127 -19.30 26.64 -20.92
N GLU A 128 -20.02 25.91 -20.07
CA GLU A 128 -19.74 24.50 -19.83
C GLU A 128 -19.92 23.69 -21.13
N PRO A 129 -18.94 22.85 -21.52
CA PRO A 129 -19.12 21.88 -22.60
C PRO A 129 -20.16 20.82 -22.19
N THR A 130 -21.20 20.63 -23.02
CA THR A 130 -22.23 19.61 -22.77
C THR A 130 -22.42 18.62 -23.92
N GLU A 131 -21.79 18.87 -25.07
CA GLU A 131 -21.88 18.02 -26.25
C GLU A 131 -20.74 16.99 -26.27
N HIS A 132 -21.08 15.70 -26.43
CA HIS A 132 -20.13 14.59 -26.50
C HIS A 132 -19.16 14.45 -25.31
N VAL A 133 -19.51 15.02 -24.17
CA VAL A 133 -18.76 14.90 -22.92
C VAL A 133 -19.65 14.31 -21.82
N PRO A 134 -19.09 13.53 -20.89
CA PRO A 134 -19.88 12.97 -19.81
C PRO A 134 -20.21 14.08 -18.80
N GLY A 135 -21.48 14.17 -18.39
CA GLY A 135 -21.89 15.10 -17.35
C GLY A 135 -21.24 14.79 -16.00
N PHE A 136 -21.04 15.81 -15.18
CA PHE A 136 -20.51 15.67 -13.82
C PHE A 136 -21.56 15.18 -12.82
N ARG A 137 -21.14 14.30 -11.91
CA ARG A 137 -21.89 13.92 -10.70
C ARG A 137 -21.95 15.11 -9.73
N ASP A 138 -22.85 15.10 -8.76
CA ASP A 138 -22.95 16.21 -7.80
C ASP A 138 -21.72 16.36 -6.89
N TYR A 139 -21.14 15.23 -6.51
CA TYR A 139 -19.88 15.12 -5.78
C TYR A 139 -19.12 13.87 -6.23
N LEU A 140 -17.85 13.81 -5.88
CA LEU A 140 -16.96 12.68 -6.16
C LEU A 140 -17.19 11.58 -5.12
N VAL A 141 -17.24 10.34 -5.59
CA VAL A 141 -17.31 9.14 -4.75
C VAL A 141 -16.25 8.12 -5.16
N VAL A 142 -16.01 7.16 -4.29
CA VAL A 142 -15.01 6.11 -4.49
C VAL A 142 -15.64 4.83 -5.05
N VAL A 143 -14.83 3.90 -5.51
CA VAL A 143 -15.31 2.71 -6.24
C VAL A 143 -16.23 1.85 -5.37
N ASP A 144 -15.85 1.62 -4.10
CA ASP A 144 -16.58 0.80 -3.14
C ASP A 144 -17.84 1.47 -2.56
N ASP A 145 -18.12 2.73 -2.92
CA ASP A 145 -19.42 3.35 -2.64
C ASP A 145 -20.48 2.96 -3.70
N VAL A 146 -20.07 2.38 -4.84
CA VAL A 146 -20.96 2.09 -5.98
C VAL A 146 -21.05 0.59 -6.31
N ILE A 147 -19.95 -0.16 -6.13
CA ILE A 147 -19.89 -1.60 -6.41
C ILE A 147 -19.15 -2.34 -5.29
N ASP A 148 -19.35 -3.66 -5.21
CA ASP A 148 -18.55 -4.51 -4.34
C ASP A 148 -17.12 -4.66 -4.89
N VAL A 149 -16.12 -4.40 -4.04
CA VAL A 149 -14.68 -4.48 -4.33
C VAL A 149 -14.07 -5.64 -3.57
N ASP A 150 -13.29 -6.48 -4.28
CA ASP A 150 -12.69 -7.69 -3.73
C ASP A 150 -11.30 -7.46 -3.12
N ALA A 151 -10.56 -6.49 -3.66
CA ALA A 151 -9.25 -6.07 -3.15
C ALA A 151 -8.96 -4.59 -3.39
N TYR A 152 -8.00 -4.05 -2.63
CA TYR A 152 -7.59 -2.65 -2.72
C TYR A 152 -6.08 -2.60 -2.89
N ILE A 153 -5.52 -1.78 -3.78
CA ILE A 153 -4.08 -1.49 -3.84
C ILE A 153 -3.92 0.01 -3.59
N SER A 154 -3.63 0.42 -2.36
CA SER A 154 -3.46 1.84 -2.04
C SER A 154 -2.08 2.39 -2.44
N GLY A 155 -1.98 3.72 -2.58
CA GLY A 155 -0.76 4.45 -2.92
C GLY A 155 -0.98 5.42 -4.08
N CYS A 156 -0.29 6.56 -4.10
CA CYS A 156 -0.47 7.60 -5.11
C CYS A 156 0.84 7.91 -5.86
N PRO A 157 1.27 7.02 -6.78
CA PRO A 157 0.70 5.70 -7.07
C PRO A 157 1.24 4.61 -6.12
N PRO A 158 0.67 3.39 -6.13
CA PRO A 158 1.27 2.23 -5.46
C PRO A 158 2.64 1.93 -6.06
N LYS A 159 3.54 1.32 -5.29
CA LYS A 159 4.89 0.99 -5.81
C LYS A 159 4.85 -0.10 -6.88
N PRO A 160 5.72 -0.06 -7.90
CA PRO A 160 5.77 -1.09 -8.94
C PRO A 160 5.87 -2.50 -8.38
N GLU A 161 6.69 -2.70 -7.35
CA GLU A 161 6.89 -4.01 -6.72
C GLU A 161 5.61 -4.51 -6.04
N GLN A 162 4.85 -3.61 -5.40
CA GLN A 162 3.56 -3.97 -4.80
C GLN A 162 2.55 -4.38 -5.87
N ILE A 163 2.53 -3.69 -7.01
CA ILE A 163 1.61 -4.02 -8.11
C ILE A 163 1.98 -5.38 -8.73
N VAL A 164 3.27 -5.59 -9.01
CA VAL A 164 3.76 -6.87 -9.58
C VAL A 164 3.47 -8.03 -8.63
N SER A 165 3.74 -7.87 -7.33
CA SER A 165 3.43 -8.91 -6.34
C SER A 165 1.92 -9.19 -6.24
N ALA A 166 1.06 -8.19 -6.41
CA ALA A 166 -0.40 -8.38 -6.38
C ALA A 166 -0.86 -9.17 -7.60
N VAL A 167 -0.33 -8.83 -8.77
CA VAL A 167 -0.61 -9.54 -10.03
C VAL A 167 -0.07 -10.98 -9.97
N GLN A 168 1.15 -11.20 -9.48
CA GLN A 168 1.72 -12.53 -9.30
C GLN A 168 0.88 -13.38 -8.34
N PHE A 169 0.40 -12.80 -7.25
CA PHE A 169 -0.50 -13.51 -6.34
C PHE A 169 -1.77 -14.02 -7.04
N LEU A 170 -2.39 -13.19 -7.88
CA LEU A 170 -3.58 -13.56 -8.65
C LEU A 170 -3.31 -14.65 -9.70
N LEU A 171 -2.09 -14.70 -10.22
CA LEU A 171 -1.65 -15.71 -11.19
C LEU A 171 -1.35 -17.08 -10.56
N GLY A 172 -1.39 -17.18 -9.23
CA GLY A 172 -0.98 -18.37 -8.48
C GLY A 172 0.48 -18.29 -8.04
N GLN A 173 0.84 -19.10 -7.05
CA GLN A 173 2.14 -18.96 -6.39
C GLN A 173 3.32 -19.17 -7.35
N LYS A 174 4.39 -18.39 -7.18
CA LYS A 174 5.64 -18.58 -7.92
C LYS A 174 6.21 -19.95 -7.54
N ASP A 175 6.53 -20.77 -8.53
CA ASP A 175 7.25 -22.02 -8.28
C ASP A 175 8.59 -21.68 -7.62
N PHE A 176 8.77 -22.19 -6.41
CA PHE A 176 10.04 -22.09 -5.74
C PHE A 176 11.05 -23.06 -6.35
N PRO A 177 12.34 -22.69 -6.43
CA PRO A 177 13.42 -23.58 -6.82
C PRO A 177 13.38 -24.94 -6.10
N ASN A 178 12.95 -24.92 -4.82
CA ASN A 178 12.82 -26.11 -3.98
C ASN A 178 14.08 -27.01 -4.04
N GLU A 179 15.23 -26.36 -3.87
CA GLU A 179 16.54 -26.99 -3.96
C GLU A 179 16.74 -27.98 -2.81
N GLU A 180 17.60 -28.96 -3.05
CA GLU A 180 17.89 -30.00 -2.05
C GLU A 180 18.43 -29.41 -0.75
N TYR A 181 19.32 -28.42 -0.86
CA TYR A 181 20.05 -27.84 0.27
C TYR A 181 19.61 -26.42 0.61
N SER A 182 19.70 -26.10 1.90
CA SER A 182 19.47 -24.76 2.42
C SER A 182 20.57 -23.76 2.03
N PHE A 183 20.26 -22.47 2.02
CA PHE A 183 21.18 -21.35 1.79
C PHE A 183 22.37 -21.39 2.74
N CYS A 184 22.14 -21.80 4.00
CA CYS A 184 23.21 -21.95 4.99
C CYS A 184 24.33 -22.89 4.54
N THR A 185 24.10 -23.84 3.63
CA THR A 185 25.14 -24.75 3.15
C THR A 185 26.27 -24.03 2.40
N GLN A 186 26.00 -22.87 1.79
CA GLN A 186 26.97 -22.07 1.03
C GLN A 186 27.24 -20.69 1.67
N CYS A 187 26.75 -20.45 2.90
CA CYS A 187 26.85 -19.14 3.53
C CYS A 187 28.28 -18.83 4.02
N PRO A 188 28.89 -17.69 3.62
CA PRO A 188 30.24 -17.33 4.03
C PRO A 188 30.33 -16.99 5.54
N LEU A 189 29.23 -16.55 6.15
CA LEU A 189 29.17 -16.23 7.58
C LEU A 189 29.19 -17.47 8.49
N ASN A 190 29.17 -18.68 7.93
CA ASN A 190 29.29 -19.90 8.73
C ASN A 190 30.60 -19.96 9.52
N GLU A 191 31.68 -19.41 8.96
CA GLU A 191 33.03 -19.41 9.52
C GLU A 191 33.42 -18.05 10.11
N GLN A 192 32.72 -16.97 9.72
CA GLN A 192 33.06 -15.57 10.05
C GLN A 192 32.17 -14.95 11.15
N GLY A 193 31.33 -15.76 11.80
CA GLY A 193 30.38 -15.30 12.81
C GLY A 193 28.97 -15.15 12.24
N CYS A 194 28.15 -16.18 12.45
CA CYS A 194 26.79 -16.21 11.90
C CYS A 194 25.88 -15.22 12.64
N ILE A 195 25.17 -14.39 11.89
CA ILE A 195 24.18 -13.43 12.43
C ILE A 195 23.04 -14.09 13.20
N LEU A 196 22.64 -15.32 12.83
CA LEU A 196 21.66 -16.07 13.60
C LEU A 196 22.24 -16.56 14.93
N ASP A 197 23.53 -16.90 14.95
CA ASP A 197 24.24 -17.27 16.19
C ASP A 197 24.44 -16.03 17.09
N ALA A 198 24.49 -14.81 16.52
CA ALA A 198 24.52 -13.54 17.23
C ALA A 198 23.13 -13.04 17.68
N GLY A 199 22.06 -13.78 17.38
CA GLY A 199 20.71 -13.48 17.87
C GLY A 199 19.82 -12.68 16.93
N THR A 200 20.21 -12.42 15.68
CA THR A 200 19.37 -11.73 14.68
C THR A 200 18.52 -12.72 13.88
N LEU A 201 17.24 -12.42 13.61
CA LEU A 201 16.39 -13.26 12.74
C LEU A 201 17.00 -13.42 11.34
N CYS A 202 17.22 -14.66 10.92
CA CYS A 202 17.72 -15.01 9.59
C CYS A 202 17.12 -16.35 9.14
N PHE A 203 16.44 -16.34 8.01
CA PHE A 203 15.67 -17.47 7.47
C PHE A 203 16.48 -18.37 6.52
N GLY A 204 17.78 -18.12 6.40
CA GLY A 204 18.72 -18.92 5.60
C GLY A 204 18.69 -20.44 5.87
N PRO A 205 18.52 -20.92 7.13
CA PRO A 205 18.51 -22.34 7.42
C PRO A 205 17.38 -23.15 6.75
N ILE A 206 16.30 -22.49 6.34
CA ILE A 206 15.12 -23.14 5.74
C ILE A 206 14.88 -22.72 4.28
N THR A 207 15.77 -21.89 3.72
CA THR A 207 15.63 -21.30 2.39
C THR A 207 16.46 -22.04 1.37
N SER A 208 15.95 -22.28 0.17
CA SER A 208 16.72 -22.88 -0.93
C SER A 208 18.00 -22.11 -1.24
N VAL A 209 19.07 -22.86 -1.54
CA VAL A 209 20.33 -22.32 -2.07
C VAL A 209 20.12 -21.78 -3.50
N GLY A 210 21.01 -20.91 -3.99
CA GLY A 210 20.99 -20.48 -5.41
C GLY A 210 21.00 -18.97 -5.64
N CYS A 211 20.77 -18.15 -4.62
CA CYS A 211 21.16 -16.75 -4.70
C CYS A 211 22.68 -16.64 -4.56
N SER A 212 23.32 -15.74 -5.29
CA SER A 212 24.78 -15.54 -5.32
C SER A 212 25.35 -14.92 -4.02
N LEU A 213 24.84 -15.36 -2.87
CA LEU A 213 25.28 -15.04 -1.50
C LEU A 213 25.14 -13.56 -1.10
N LYS A 214 24.24 -12.83 -1.76
CA LYS A 214 24.15 -11.35 -1.67
C LYS A 214 23.86 -10.81 -0.26
N CYS A 215 22.79 -11.24 0.42
CA CYS A 215 22.33 -10.54 1.64
C CYS A 215 23.33 -10.62 2.81
N PRO A 216 23.79 -11.80 3.24
CA PRO A 216 24.72 -11.87 4.38
C PRO A 216 26.18 -11.64 3.97
N GLY A 217 26.51 -11.81 2.68
CA GLY A 217 27.89 -11.74 2.18
C GLY A 217 28.34 -10.35 1.72
N ASN A 218 27.43 -9.51 1.20
CA ASN A 218 27.77 -8.18 0.67
C ASN A 218 27.24 -7.02 1.52
N ASP A 219 26.04 -7.15 2.09
CA ASP A 219 25.33 -6.03 2.73
C ASP A 219 25.22 -6.18 4.26
N GLY A 220 25.57 -7.36 4.82
CA GLY A 220 25.44 -7.66 6.24
C GLY A 220 24.00 -7.95 6.69
N ASP A 221 23.06 -8.04 5.74
CA ASP A 221 21.63 -8.23 5.99
C ASP A 221 21.26 -9.71 6.20
N PRO A 222 20.21 -9.99 7.00
CA PRO A 222 19.71 -11.35 7.16
C PRO A 222 19.09 -11.91 5.89
N CYS A 223 19.18 -13.24 5.72
CA CYS A 223 18.43 -13.91 4.67
C CYS A 223 16.94 -13.86 4.99
N VAL A 224 16.13 -13.36 4.07
CA VAL A 224 14.67 -13.21 4.21
C VAL A 224 13.88 -14.24 3.41
N GLY A 225 14.54 -15.28 2.90
CA GLY A 225 13.81 -16.43 2.33
C GLY A 225 13.28 -16.28 0.92
N CYS A 226 13.83 -15.37 0.10
CA CYS A 226 13.31 -15.08 -1.24
C CYS A 226 13.37 -16.22 -2.27
N PHE A 227 14.16 -17.27 -2.02
CA PHE A 227 14.22 -18.47 -2.87
C PHE A 227 13.28 -19.59 -2.37
N GLY A 228 12.43 -19.31 -1.37
CA GLY A 228 11.47 -20.26 -0.85
C GLY A 228 12.08 -21.45 -0.10
N PRO A 229 11.28 -22.46 0.23
CA PRO A 229 11.71 -23.56 1.07
C PRO A 229 12.78 -24.42 0.39
N SER A 230 13.76 -24.89 1.17
CA SER A 230 14.62 -26.02 0.77
C SER A 230 13.97 -27.34 1.15
N LYS A 231 14.32 -28.43 0.45
CA LYS A 231 13.86 -29.78 0.83
C LYS A 231 14.46 -30.21 2.17
N THR A 232 15.74 -29.92 2.38
CA THR A 232 16.43 -30.18 3.65
C THR A 232 16.78 -28.87 4.35
N ALA A 233 16.45 -28.79 5.64
CA ALA A 233 16.80 -27.66 6.48
C ALA A 233 18.20 -27.84 7.09
N HIS A 234 18.93 -26.74 7.26
CA HIS A 234 20.22 -26.74 7.95
C HIS A 234 20.06 -27.10 9.44
N VAL A 235 21.15 -27.58 10.08
CA VAL A 235 21.18 -27.81 11.54
C VAL A 235 20.89 -26.54 12.35
N ARG A 236 21.18 -25.36 11.78
CA ARG A 236 20.88 -24.06 12.41
C ARG A 236 19.38 -23.70 12.39
N ALA A 237 18.54 -24.47 11.71
CA ALA A 237 17.10 -24.27 11.74
C ALA A 237 16.55 -24.46 13.16
N ASP A 238 17.16 -25.28 14.01
CA ASP A 238 16.74 -25.46 15.40
C ASP A 238 16.89 -24.16 16.21
N LYS A 239 17.96 -23.40 15.95
CA LYS A 239 18.14 -22.06 16.56
C LYS A 239 17.11 -21.06 16.06
N LEU A 240 16.78 -21.11 14.77
CA LEU A 240 15.73 -20.26 14.21
C LEU A 240 14.37 -20.60 14.86
N ILE A 241 14.05 -21.89 14.99
CA ILE A 241 12.84 -22.37 15.68
C ILE A 241 12.81 -21.83 17.12
N ASP A 242 13.88 -22.02 17.89
CA ASP A 242 13.94 -21.55 19.28
C ASP A 242 13.73 -20.05 19.40
N LYS A 243 14.34 -19.26 18.51
CA LYS A 243 14.14 -17.81 18.49
C LYS A 243 12.71 -17.42 18.09
N THR A 244 12.05 -18.17 17.20
CA THR A 244 10.65 -17.90 16.83
C THR A 244 9.62 -18.26 17.90
N LYS A 245 10.00 -19.02 18.95
CA LYS A 245 9.10 -19.32 20.08
C LYS A 245 8.80 -18.08 20.93
N ASP A 246 9.70 -17.10 20.93
CA ASP A 246 9.52 -15.82 21.64
C ASP A 246 9.94 -14.66 20.75
N LEU A 247 8.96 -14.02 20.13
CA LEU A 247 9.12 -12.86 19.25
C LEU A 247 8.75 -11.53 19.93
N SER A 248 8.51 -11.53 21.24
CA SER A 248 8.00 -10.36 21.98
C SER A 248 8.95 -9.14 21.98
N ASN A 249 10.25 -9.36 21.85
CA ASN A 249 11.30 -8.34 21.97
C ASN A 249 12.17 -8.18 20.71
N ILE A 250 11.59 -8.36 19.52
CA ILE A 250 12.32 -8.19 18.25
C ILE A 250 12.49 -6.71 17.86
N SER A 251 13.66 -6.38 17.33
CA SER A 251 14.00 -5.03 16.83
C SER A 251 13.19 -4.65 15.57
N SER A 252 13.15 -3.35 15.22
CA SER A 252 12.48 -2.89 13.99
C SER A 252 13.06 -3.53 12.72
N GLY A 253 14.37 -3.77 12.69
CA GLY A 253 15.03 -4.49 11.59
C GLY A 253 14.58 -5.95 11.50
N GLU A 254 14.37 -6.62 12.62
CA GLU A 254 13.85 -7.98 12.67
C GLU A 254 12.36 -8.07 12.29
N LYS A 255 11.55 -7.06 12.67
CA LYS A 255 10.17 -6.94 12.19
C LYS A 255 10.12 -6.83 10.66
N LYS A 256 10.99 -5.99 10.08
CA LYS A 256 11.14 -5.88 8.62
C LYS A 256 11.55 -7.21 7.98
N ALA A 257 12.58 -7.88 8.52
CA ALA A 257 13.04 -9.17 7.99
C ALA A 257 11.95 -10.26 8.07
N MET A 258 11.16 -10.26 9.14
CA MET A 258 10.01 -11.16 9.30
C MET A 258 8.89 -10.85 8.30
N TYR A 259 8.63 -9.56 8.03
CA TYR A 259 7.69 -9.13 7.01
C TYR A 259 8.12 -9.56 5.61
N GLU A 260 9.40 -9.37 5.27
CA GLU A 260 9.98 -9.81 3.99
C GLU A 260 9.97 -11.34 3.86
N PHE A 261 10.20 -12.08 4.95
CA PHE A 261 10.02 -13.53 4.98
C PHE A 261 8.60 -13.97 4.67
N LEU A 262 7.61 -13.44 5.36
CA LEU A 262 6.21 -13.78 5.09
C LEU A 262 5.81 -13.42 3.64
N SER A 263 6.36 -12.31 3.14
CA SER A 263 6.14 -11.85 1.76
C SER A 263 6.72 -12.80 0.71
N LEU A 264 8.00 -13.13 0.88
CA LEU A 264 8.82 -13.75 -0.17
C LEU A 264 8.96 -15.26 -0.01
N TYR A 265 8.97 -15.78 1.23
CA TYR A 265 9.17 -17.20 1.53
C TYR A 265 7.85 -17.98 1.54
N LEU A 266 6.78 -17.40 2.07
CA LEU A 266 5.44 -18.04 2.01
C LEU A 266 4.69 -17.71 0.71
N ASN A 267 5.30 -16.87 -0.14
CA ASN A 267 4.72 -16.33 -1.36
C ASN A 267 3.30 -15.78 -1.13
N VAL A 268 3.19 -15.00 -0.06
CA VAL A 268 1.95 -14.35 0.36
C VAL A 268 2.21 -12.87 0.31
N PRO A 269 1.47 -12.08 -0.47
CA PRO A 269 1.65 -10.65 -0.46
C PRO A 269 1.24 -10.09 0.91
N LEU A 270 2.19 -9.92 1.83
CA LEU A 270 2.02 -8.93 2.88
C LEU A 270 2.20 -7.59 2.21
N MET A 271 1.10 -6.93 1.94
CA MET A 271 1.12 -5.58 1.40
C MET A 271 0.37 -4.71 2.37
N ALA A 272 1.10 -3.84 3.07
CA ALA A 272 0.48 -2.72 3.75
C ALA A 272 -0.39 -1.96 2.72
N GLY A 273 -1.71 -2.03 2.91
CA GLY A 273 -2.69 -1.45 2.00
C GLY A 273 -3.29 -2.39 0.93
N PHE A 274 -3.03 -3.71 0.97
CA PHE A 274 -3.72 -4.72 0.17
C PHE A 274 -4.72 -5.51 1.01
N ASP A 275 -5.98 -5.06 1.02
CA ASP A 275 -7.02 -5.68 1.81
C ASP A 275 -7.71 -6.80 0.99
N LEU A 276 -7.21 -8.03 1.11
CA LEU A 276 -7.75 -9.21 0.41
C LEU A 276 -8.34 -10.20 1.41
N SER A 277 -9.37 -10.95 1.01
CA SER A 277 -9.86 -12.13 1.74
C SER A 277 -8.78 -13.23 1.91
N ALA A 278 -7.69 -13.15 1.14
CA ALA A 278 -6.56 -14.07 1.19
C ALA A 278 -5.31 -13.52 1.90
N ASP A 279 -5.36 -12.33 2.51
CA ASP A 279 -4.30 -11.86 3.41
C ASP A 279 -4.18 -12.82 4.60
N ILE A 280 -3.03 -13.50 4.74
CA ILE A 280 -2.74 -14.42 5.86
C ILE A 280 -3.08 -13.76 7.20
N LEU A 281 -2.77 -12.48 7.37
CA LEU A 281 -2.99 -11.75 8.61
C LEU A 281 -4.48 -11.56 8.87
N LYS A 282 -5.26 -11.26 7.84
CA LYS A 282 -6.73 -11.19 7.94
C LYS A 282 -7.37 -12.57 8.12
N GLN A 283 -6.82 -13.62 7.50
CA GLN A 283 -7.26 -15.01 7.68
C GLN A 283 -7.02 -15.48 9.12
N ILE A 284 -5.85 -15.20 9.68
CA ILE A 284 -5.54 -15.49 11.09
C ILE A 284 -6.47 -14.70 12.02
N LYS A 285 -6.68 -13.41 11.75
CA LYS A 285 -7.60 -12.57 12.54
C LYS A 285 -9.04 -13.11 12.53
N ASN A 286 -9.53 -13.57 11.38
CA ASN A 286 -10.93 -13.99 11.21
C ASN A 286 -11.18 -15.47 11.54
N LYS A 287 -10.21 -16.35 11.27
CA LYS A 287 -10.35 -17.81 11.33
C LYS A 287 -9.43 -18.48 12.35
N GLY A 288 -8.40 -17.78 12.84
CA GLY A 288 -7.45 -18.30 13.83
C GLY A 288 -6.34 -19.19 13.25
N GLU A 289 -6.32 -19.41 11.94
CA GLU A 289 -5.30 -20.14 11.17
C GLU A 289 -5.16 -19.55 9.76
N ALA A 290 -3.99 -19.73 9.14
CA ALA A 290 -3.73 -19.30 7.76
C ALA A 290 -4.07 -20.45 6.80
N GLU A 291 -5.04 -20.26 5.92
CA GLU A 291 -5.34 -21.18 4.82
C GLU A 291 -4.55 -20.73 3.57
N THR A 292 -3.26 -21.08 3.53
CA THR A 292 -2.46 -20.90 2.31
C THR A 292 -2.07 -22.25 1.72
N PRO A 293 -1.69 -22.29 0.42
CA PRO A 293 -1.14 -23.49 -0.19
C PRO A 293 0.24 -23.81 0.41
N LEU A 294 0.32 -24.22 1.69
CA LEU A 294 1.53 -24.66 2.40
C LEU A 294 1.99 -26.07 1.96
N THR A 295 1.72 -26.45 0.70
CA THR A 295 1.79 -27.84 0.25
C THR A 295 3.22 -28.36 0.09
N GLN A 296 4.26 -27.52 0.28
CA GLN A 296 5.66 -27.87 -0.01
C GLN A 296 6.68 -27.58 1.11
N LEU A 297 6.26 -27.23 2.33
CA LEU A 297 7.20 -26.95 3.43
C LEU A 297 7.77 -28.23 4.06
N ASN A 298 9.08 -28.24 4.34
CA ASN A 298 9.69 -29.25 5.22
C ASN A 298 9.26 -29.05 6.70
N ASP A 299 9.45 -30.05 7.54
CA ASP A 299 8.92 -30.03 8.92
C ASP A 299 9.44 -28.86 9.77
N LYS A 300 10.73 -28.49 9.59
CA LYS A 300 11.30 -27.34 10.30
C LYS A 300 10.76 -26.00 9.78
N ALA A 301 10.56 -25.88 8.47
CA ALA A 301 9.95 -24.71 7.86
C ALA A 301 8.48 -24.56 8.29
N LYS A 302 7.74 -25.67 8.42
CA LYS A 302 6.37 -25.68 8.97
C LYS A 302 6.34 -25.19 10.41
N GLU A 303 7.29 -25.63 11.25
CA GLU A 303 7.36 -25.20 12.64
C GLU A 303 7.69 -23.71 12.77
N VAL A 304 8.67 -23.21 12.00
CA VAL A 304 8.97 -21.77 11.92
C VAL A 304 7.76 -20.96 11.47
N ALA A 305 7.10 -21.38 10.39
CA ALA A 305 5.87 -20.73 9.92
C ALA A 305 4.80 -20.74 11.00
N THR A 306 4.57 -21.89 11.65
CA THR A 306 3.57 -22.03 12.72
C THR A 306 3.83 -21.09 13.89
N ASN A 307 5.07 -21.00 14.36
CA ASN A 307 5.45 -20.11 15.46
C ASN A 307 5.23 -18.63 15.10
N VAL A 308 5.63 -18.22 13.88
CA VAL A 308 5.40 -16.86 13.39
C VAL A 308 3.90 -16.57 13.27
N LEU A 309 3.10 -17.49 12.70
CA LEU A 309 1.65 -17.32 12.55
C LEU A 309 0.92 -17.29 13.91
N ALA A 310 1.36 -18.09 14.88
CA ALA A 310 0.83 -18.08 16.25
C ALA A 310 1.17 -16.77 16.97
N TYR A 311 2.41 -16.29 16.85
CA TYR A 311 2.79 -14.98 17.37
C TYR A 311 1.94 -13.86 16.76
N LEU A 312 1.74 -13.89 15.43
CA LEU A 312 0.88 -12.93 14.75
C LEU A 312 -0.53 -12.97 15.34
N LYS A 313 -1.15 -14.15 15.44
CA LYS A 313 -2.48 -14.35 16.03
C LYS A 313 -2.64 -13.70 17.41
N ASP A 314 -1.64 -13.87 18.28
CA ASP A 314 -1.69 -13.39 19.66
C ASP A 314 -1.23 -11.93 19.81
N ASN A 315 -0.68 -11.32 18.75
CA ASN A 315 -0.23 -9.93 18.71
C ASN A 315 -1.01 -9.18 17.62
N PRO A 316 -2.30 -8.85 17.86
CA PRO A 316 -3.12 -8.04 16.97
C PRO A 316 -2.49 -6.67 16.68
N ASP A 317 -1.60 -6.17 17.53
CA ASP A 317 -0.85 -4.92 17.31
C ASP A 317 0.27 -5.07 16.27
N PHE A 318 0.68 -6.31 15.95
CA PHE A 318 1.43 -6.58 14.73
C PHE A 318 0.57 -6.34 13.47
N HIS A 319 -0.76 -6.31 13.66
CA HIS A 319 -1.78 -5.94 12.69
C HIS A 319 -2.36 -4.54 12.91
N GLU A 320 -1.90 -3.75 13.89
CA GLU A 320 -2.07 -2.30 13.78
C GLU A 320 -1.42 -1.96 12.45
N ILE A 321 -2.20 -1.41 11.53
CA ILE A 321 -1.73 -1.16 10.17
C ILE A 321 -0.41 -0.44 10.30
N SER A 322 0.69 -1.12 9.95
CA SER A 322 2.03 -0.57 10.03
C SER A 322 1.96 0.82 9.45
N ASN A 323 2.51 1.80 10.16
CA ASN A 323 2.44 3.18 9.74
C ASN A 323 3.78 3.60 9.16
N VAL A 324 3.83 4.77 8.51
CA VAL A 324 5.06 5.19 7.81
C VAL A 324 6.26 5.30 8.78
N CYS A 325 6.03 5.56 10.08
CA CYS A 325 7.08 5.65 11.09
C CYS A 325 7.89 4.34 11.23
N ASP A 326 7.29 3.17 10.98
CA ASP A 326 7.99 1.88 11.04
C ASP A 326 9.11 1.73 9.99
N THR A 327 8.99 2.50 8.90
CA THR A 327 9.98 2.53 7.81
C THR A 327 10.72 3.86 7.71
N CYS A 328 10.53 4.73 8.72
CA CYS A 328 11.12 6.06 8.77
C CYS A 328 12.57 5.96 9.27
N PRO A 329 13.54 6.57 8.57
CA PRO A 329 14.95 6.56 9.00
C PRO A 329 15.27 7.59 10.10
N ARG A 330 14.30 8.42 10.51
CA ARG A 330 14.51 9.53 11.46
C ARG A 330 14.38 9.08 12.90
N ILE A 331 15.09 9.78 13.78
CA ILE A 331 15.13 9.53 15.21
C ILE A 331 13.94 10.23 15.87
N ILE A 332 13.18 9.49 16.67
CA ILE A 332 12.11 10.00 17.52
C ILE A 332 12.70 10.15 18.93
N GLY A 333 12.46 11.28 19.58
CA GLY A 333 12.93 11.53 20.94
C GLY A 333 14.40 11.95 21.02
N SER A 334 14.94 12.62 19.98
CA SER A 334 16.30 13.17 20.00
C SER A 334 16.36 14.50 20.79
N ASP A 335 16.83 15.59 20.18
CA ASP A 335 16.98 16.90 20.80
C ASP A 335 15.88 17.90 20.38
N SER A 336 15.07 17.55 19.38
CA SER A 336 14.00 18.41 18.86
C SER A 336 12.72 18.30 19.70
N THR A 337 11.98 19.41 19.79
CA THR A 337 10.65 19.46 20.43
C THR A 337 9.77 20.47 19.70
N MET A 338 8.57 20.03 19.32
CA MET A 338 7.60 20.90 18.63
C MET A 338 7.06 21.93 19.61
N THR A 339 7.43 23.19 19.40
CA THR A 339 6.94 24.35 20.17
C THR A 339 6.04 25.26 19.33
N GLU A 340 6.07 25.10 18.02
CA GLU A 340 5.21 25.77 17.05
C GLU A 340 5.02 24.85 15.84
N VAL A 341 3.93 25.06 15.10
CA VAL A 341 3.68 24.37 13.84
C VAL A 341 4.29 25.19 12.71
N LYS A 342 5.21 24.57 11.97
CA LYS A 342 5.88 25.13 10.81
C LYS A 342 5.22 24.65 9.52
N ARG A 343 5.06 25.56 8.57
CA ARG A 343 4.75 25.24 7.19
C ARG A 343 5.99 24.68 6.50
N ASP A 344 5.77 23.99 5.39
CA ASP A 344 6.79 23.35 4.56
C ASP A 344 7.91 24.29 4.09
N TYR A 345 7.62 25.58 3.91
CA TYR A 345 8.63 26.59 3.54
C TYR A 345 9.34 27.25 4.76
N GLU A 346 8.90 26.98 5.98
CA GLU A 346 9.40 27.66 7.18
C GLU A 346 10.60 26.93 7.75
N GLY A 347 11.79 27.46 7.47
CA GLY A 347 13.05 26.86 7.87
C GLY A 347 13.43 25.65 7.01
N LEU A 348 14.60 25.07 7.31
CA LEU A 348 15.07 23.85 6.66
C LEU A 348 15.13 22.73 7.70
N PRO A 349 14.35 21.65 7.55
CA PRO A 349 14.44 20.53 8.47
C PRO A 349 15.80 19.84 8.35
N ASN A 350 16.37 19.48 9.51
CA ASN A 350 17.54 18.60 9.57
C ASN A 350 17.14 17.17 9.14
N GLN A 351 18.10 16.32 8.80
CA GLN A 351 17.84 14.98 8.24
C GLN A 351 17.67 13.88 9.31
N GLU A 352 18.05 14.15 10.55
CA GLU A 352 18.18 13.13 11.60
C GLU A 352 16.91 13.07 12.46
N ASP A 353 16.42 14.22 12.91
CA ASP A 353 15.30 14.29 13.85
C ASP A 353 13.95 14.05 13.16
N CYS A 354 12.98 13.58 13.94
CA CYS A 354 11.61 13.45 13.50
C CYS A 354 11.03 14.80 13.05
N PHE A 355 10.35 14.83 11.89
CA PHE A 355 9.71 16.04 11.37
C PHE A 355 8.68 16.64 12.33
N ILE A 356 7.90 15.79 13.00
CA ILE A 356 6.91 16.24 14.00
C ILE A 356 7.64 17.00 15.09
N GLU A 357 8.69 16.43 15.66
CA GLU A 357 9.46 17.06 16.74
C GLU A 357 10.18 18.34 16.28
N GLN A 358 10.50 18.47 15.00
CA GLN A 358 11.05 19.70 14.42
C GLN A 358 10.00 20.81 14.17
N GLY A 359 8.71 20.52 14.34
CA GLY A 359 7.61 21.47 14.14
C GLY A 359 6.78 21.24 12.88
N TYR A 360 7.11 20.28 12.02
CA TYR A 360 6.41 20.09 10.75
C TYR A 360 5.27 19.07 10.87
N ILE A 361 4.15 19.32 10.18
CA ILE A 361 3.07 18.34 10.05
C ILE A 361 3.54 17.20 9.14
N CYS A 362 3.71 16.01 9.72
CA CYS A 362 4.06 14.78 9.02
C CYS A 362 2.99 13.73 9.30
N MET A 363 2.18 13.38 8.30
CA MET A 363 1.05 12.44 8.44
C MET A 363 1.47 10.98 8.69
N GLY A 364 2.78 10.71 8.78
CA GLY A 364 3.35 9.37 8.90
C GLY A 364 2.71 8.46 9.96
N PRO A 365 2.49 8.89 11.22
CA PRO A 365 1.94 8.03 12.27
C PRO A 365 0.47 7.63 12.04
N VAL A 366 -0.27 8.37 11.20
CA VAL A 366 -1.68 8.08 10.87
C VAL A 366 -1.86 7.56 9.45
N THR A 367 -0.76 7.30 8.73
CA THR A 367 -0.75 6.87 7.32
C THR A 367 -0.22 5.45 7.21
N ARG A 368 -0.90 4.61 6.40
CA ARG A 368 -0.46 3.23 6.17
C ARG A 368 0.96 3.17 5.59
N ALA A 369 1.75 2.21 6.03
CA ALA A 369 3.05 1.88 5.48
C ALA A 369 2.92 1.25 4.09
N GLY A 370 4.05 0.85 3.51
CA GLY A 370 4.13 0.23 2.17
C GLY A 370 4.92 1.08 1.19
N CYS A 371 4.90 2.41 1.34
CA CYS A 371 5.75 3.28 0.54
C CYS A 371 7.23 3.17 0.94
N GLY A 372 7.55 2.76 2.17
CA GLY A 372 8.91 2.70 2.68
C GLY A 372 9.54 4.09 2.92
N GLY A 373 8.71 5.06 3.32
CA GLY A 373 9.14 6.40 3.72
C GLY A 373 9.72 7.26 2.59
N LEU A 374 9.25 7.13 1.34
CA LEU A 374 9.85 7.80 0.18
C LEU A 374 10.03 9.32 0.35
N CYS A 375 8.99 10.02 0.80
CA CYS A 375 9.04 11.47 1.05
C CYS A 375 10.13 11.81 2.08
N ILE A 376 10.19 11.03 3.14
CA ILE A 376 11.07 11.27 4.29
C ILE A 376 12.54 11.13 3.89
N LYS A 377 12.85 10.16 3.00
CA LYS A 377 14.19 9.94 2.44
C LYS A 377 14.69 11.10 1.59
N VAL A 378 13.79 11.96 1.09
CA VAL A 378 14.14 13.17 0.34
C VAL A 378 13.87 14.45 1.14
N ASN A 379 13.89 14.35 2.48
CA ASN A 379 13.68 15.45 3.41
C ASN A 379 12.32 16.16 3.32
N ALA A 380 11.27 15.42 2.96
CA ALA A 380 9.90 15.92 2.96
C ALA A 380 9.01 15.15 3.96
N PRO A 381 8.16 15.83 4.75
CA PRO A 381 7.17 15.17 5.59
C PRO A 381 6.24 14.25 4.79
N CYS A 382 5.74 13.19 5.42
CA CYS A 382 4.69 12.36 4.85
C CYS A 382 3.39 13.18 4.71
N THR A 383 2.72 13.07 3.57
CA THR A 383 1.47 13.80 3.28
C THR A 383 0.21 12.94 3.34
N GLY A 384 0.33 11.64 3.59
CA GLY A 384 -0.84 10.76 3.78
C GLY A 384 -1.34 9.98 2.58
N CYS A 385 -0.57 9.92 1.49
CA CYS A 385 -1.03 9.36 0.21
C CYS A 385 -1.22 7.83 0.15
N TYR A 386 -1.07 7.11 1.27
CA TYR A 386 -1.38 5.68 1.38
C TYR A 386 -2.68 5.44 2.18
N GLY A 387 -3.34 6.51 2.64
CA GLY A 387 -4.61 6.44 3.37
C GLY A 387 -4.42 6.22 4.86
N GLN A 388 -5.54 6.26 5.60
CA GLN A 388 -5.55 6.22 7.05
C GLN A 388 -5.23 4.82 7.60
N THR A 389 -4.47 4.73 8.69
CA THR A 389 -4.29 3.47 9.44
C THR A 389 -5.56 3.01 10.18
N GLU A 390 -6.48 3.92 10.44
CA GLU A 390 -7.82 3.66 10.97
C GLU A 390 -8.73 4.74 10.40
N TRP A 391 -9.87 4.35 9.84
CA TRP A 391 -10.79 5.28 9.21
C TRP A 391 -11.61 6.03 10.25
N VAL A 392 -11.42 7.35 10.33
CA VAL A 392 -12.17 8.26 11.19
C VAL A 392 -12.67 9.47 10.40
N ASP A 393 -13.74 10.10 10.89
CA ASP A 393 -14.28 11.33 10.28
C ASP A 393 -13.46 12.59 10.60
N ASP A 394 -12.71 12.61 11.71
CA ASP A 394 -11.90 13.75 12.14
C ASP A 394 -10.42 13.37 12.16
N GLN A 395 -9.82 13.33 10.97
CA GLN A 395 -8.43 12.95 10.81
C GLN A 395 -7.46 13.97 11.42
N ALA A 396 -7.85 15.25 11.50
CA ALA A 396 -7.04 16.30 12.12
C ALA A 396 -6.85 16.04 13.63
N SER A 397 -7.97 15.77 14.32
CA SER A 397 -8.00 15.40 15.72
C SER A 397 -7.20 14.13 16.00
N ARG A 398 -7.36 13.10 15.16
CA ARG A 398 -6.60 11.85 15.25
C ARG A 398 -5.10 12.04 15.05
N PHE A 399 -4.70 12.87 14.08
CA PHE A 399 -3.29 13.23 13.89
C PHE A 399 -2.74 13.90 15.14
N ALA A 400 -3.44 14.90 15.68
CA ALA A 400 -2.98 15.63 16.86
C ALA A 400 -2.82 14.72 18.08
N ASP A 401 -3.76 13.80 18.30
CA ASP A 401 -3.67 12.80 19.37
C ASP A 401 -2.46 11.88 19.20
N ALA A 402 -2.23 11.38 17.97
CA ALA A 402 -1.07 10.55 17.65
C ALA A 402 0.26 11.31 17.82
N ALA A 403 0.30 12.58 17.40
CA ALA A 403 1.47 13.44 17.51
C ALA A 403 1.83 13.71 18.98
N ILE A 404 0.86 14.13 19.79
CA ILE A 404 1.08 14.47 21.21
C ILE A 404 1.44 13.24 22.05
N LYS A 405 0.83 12.09 21.75
CA LYS A 405 1.10 10.84 22.49
C LYS A 405 2.46 10.23 22.13
N GLY A 406 2.85 10.31 20.86
CA GLY A 406 3.97 9.54 20.32
C GLY A 406 5.29 10.28 20.16
N PHE A 407 5.32 11.61 20.29
CA PHE A 407 6.46 12.44 19.91
C PHE A 407 6.68 13.59 20.92
N ASN A 408 7.87 14.19 20.89
CA ASN A 408 8.18 15.38 21.69
C ASN A 408 7.41 16.61 21.17
N VAL A 409 6.18 16.79 21.64
CA VAL A 409 5.29 17.92 21.30
C VAL A 409 4.94 18.70 22.56
N ASN A 410 5.33 19.97 22.60
CA ASN A 410 5.03 20.92 23.69
C ASN A 410 3.92 21.90 23.28
N LEU A 411 2.84 21.35 22.73
CA LEU A 411 1.61 22.04 22.37
C LEU A 411 0.43 21.18 22.82
N SER A 412 -0.62 21.82 23.31
CA SER A 412 -1.93 21.15 23.43
C SER A 412 -2.51 20.84 22.05
N LYS A 413 -3.50 19.95 22.01
CA LYS A 413 -4.23 19.60 20.79
C LYS A 413 -4.84 20.83 20.13
N GLU A 414 -5.47 21.68 20.93
CA GLU A 414 -6.10 22.92 20.49
C GLU A 414 -5.07 23.91 19.92
N GLU A 415 -3.92 24.07 20.59
CA GLU A 415 -2.85 24.96 20.12
C GLU A 415 -2.22 24.47 18.81
N LEU A 416 -2.00 23.16 18.68
CA LEU A 416 -1.47 22.55 17.46
C LEU A 416 -2.42 22.79 16.29
N LEU A 417 -3.70 22.43 16.45
CA LEU A 417 -4.68 22.52 15.38
C LEU A 417 -5.00 23.97 15.01
N ALA A 418 -5.02 24.90 15.97
CA ALA A 418 -5.25 26.33 15.71
C ALA A 418 -4.16 26.98 14.85
N GLN A 419 -2.95 26.42 14.84
CA GLN A 419 -1.84 26.91 14.02
C GLN A 419 -1.91 26.44 12.57
N VAL A 420 -2.63 25.35 12.27
CA VAL A 420 -2.86 24.88 10.90
C VAL A 420 -4.00 25.68 10.26
N LYS A 421 -3.70 26.36 9.14
CA LYS A 421 -4.67 27.25 8.46
C LYS A 421 -5.67 26.53 7.58
N ASP A 422 -5.25 25.45 6.95
CA ASP A 422 -6.05 24.65 6.03
C ASP A 422 -6.12 23.23 6.56
N HIS A 423 -7.15 22.94 7.37
CA HIS A 423 -7.31 21.62 7.97
C HIS A 423 -7.64 20.56 6.92
N ILE A 424 -8.54 20.86 5.98
CA ILE A 424 -9.00 19.88 5.00
C ILE A 424 -7.87 19.55 4.02
N GLY A 425 -7.22 20.55 3.44
CA GLY A 425 -6.10 20.34 2.51
C GLY A 425 -4.83 19.78 3.17
N THR A 426 -4.71 19.85 4.50
CA THR A 426 -3.59 19.23 5.24
C THR A 426 -3.90 17.79 5.64
N PHE A 427 -5.03 17.56 6.30
CA PHE A 427 -5.33 16.28 6.94
C PHE A 427 -6.13 15.34 6.05
N GLU A 428 -6.99 15.87 5.18
CA GLU A 428 -7.90 15.10 4.32
C GLU A 428 -7.50 15.16 2.84
N LYS A 429 -6.28 15.63 2.55
CA LYS A 429 -5.73 15.82 1.20
C LYS A 429 -5.98 14.65 0.25
N PHE A 430 -5.94 13.44 0.78
CA PHE A 430 -6.08 12.21 0.01
C PHE A 430 -7.40 11.49 0.27
N THR A 431 -8.16 11.82 1.32
CA THR A 431 -9.19 10.94 1.88
C THR A 431 -10.55 11.58 2.03
N LEU A 432 -10.69 12.88 1.73
CA LEU A 432 -11.93 13.63 1.94
C LEU A 432 -13.15 12.97 1.31
N ALA A 433 -13.02 12.39 0.11
CA ALA A 433 -14.14 11.75 -0.58
C ALA A 433 -14.71 10.54 0.16
N LYS A 434 -13.90 9.90 1.03
CA LYS A 434 -14.34 8.79 1.88
C LYS A 434 -15.04 9.28 3.16
N ASN A 435 -14.87 10.55 3.51
CA ASN A 435 -15.54 11.19 4.63
C ASN A 435 -17.01 11.50 4.26
N LYS A 436 -17.88 10.51 4.47
CA LYS A 436 -19.30 10.60 4.13
C LYS A 436 -20.01 11.69 4.90
N LYS A 437 -19.65 11.86 6.18
CA LYS A 437 -20.23 12.89 7.04
C LYS A 437 -19.98 14.28 6.48
N PHE A 438 -18.73 14.60 6.14
CA PHE A 438 -18.38 15.87 5.52
C PHE A 438 -19.12 16.09 4.20
N THR A 439 -19.11 15.08 3.32
CA THR A 439 -19.77 15.17 2.01
C THR A 439 -21.27 15.40 2.16
N GLU A 440 -21.93 14.73 3.10
CA GLU A 440 -23.34 14.97 3.41
C GLU A 440 -23.60 16.37 3.96
N GLU A 441 -22.75 16.91 4.82
CA GLU A 441 -22.92 18.26 5.39
C GLU A 441 -22.83 19.35 4.33
N VAL A 442 -21.93 19.21 3.35
CA VAL A 442 -21.76 20.20 2.26
C VAL A 442 -22.88 20.07 1.20
N HIS A 443 -23.31 18.85 0.88
CA HIS A 443 -24.19 18.57 -0.26
C HIS A 443 -25.67 18.28 0.10
N LYS A 444 -26.03 18.35 1.38
CA LYS A 444 -27.44 18.54 1.82
C LYS A 444 -27.96 19.93 1.41
#